data_AF-A0A672T8A2-F1
#
_entry.id   AF-A0A672T8A2-F1
#
_cell.length_a   1.000
_cell.length_b   1.000
_cell.length_c   1.000
_cell.angle_alpha   90.00
_cell.angle_beta   90.00
_cell.angle_gamma   90.00
#
_symmetry.space_group_name_H-M   'P 1'
#
loop_
_entity.id
_entity.type
_entity.pdbx_description
1 polymer ?
#
loop_
_entity_poly.entity_id
_entity_poly.type
_entity_poly.pdbx_seq_one_letter_code
_entity_poly.pdbx_strand_id
1 'polypeptide(L)'
;MAGDSETHLKDRAENEHDTRQPFLIGVAGGTASGKSSVCEKIMELLGQDKIDRHQRQVVILSQDSFYRELTPEQKAKALKGQFNFDHPDAFDNELVMKTLQDIIQGETVHIPVYDCLK
;
A
#
# COMPACT_ATOMS: atom_id res chain seq x y z
N MET A 1 -41.74 42.34 -21.53
CA MET A 1 -40.73 42.86 -20.61
C MET A 1 -40.56 41.78 -19.55
N ALA A 2 -39.66 40.81 -19.71
CA ALA A 2 -38.19 40.90 -19.62
C ALA A 2 -37.78 41.56 -18.30
N GLY A 3 -37.19 40.77 -17.41
CA GLY A 3 -36.72 41.24 -16.11
C GLY A 3 -36.51 40.11 -15.12
N ASP A 4 -35.65 39.15 -15.47
CA ASP A 4 -34.96 38.30 -14.50
C ASP A 4 -34.31 39.20 -13.45
N SER A 5 -34.38 38.79 -12.18
CA SER A 5 -33.65 39.45 -11.10
C SER A 5 -33.04 38.37 -10.22
N GLU A 6 -31.94 37.83 -10.75
CA GLU A 6 -30.87 37.21 -9.98
C GLU A 6 -30.44 38.14 -8.84
N THR A 7 -30.49 37.63 -7.61
CA THR A 7 -29.65 38.07 -6.49
C THR A 7 -29.34 36.79 -5.70
N HIS A 8 -28.33 36.02 -6.10
CA HIS A 8 -26.93 36.13 -5.66
C HIS A 8 -26.78 36.21 -4.13
N LEU A 9 -26.31 35.11 -3.55
CA LEU A 9 -25.35 34.94 -2.44
C LEU A 9 -25.09 33.42 -2.38
N LYS A 10 -24.17 32.89 -3.20
CA LYS A 10 -22.74 32.73 -2.88
C LYS A 10 -22.54 32.30 -1.43
N ASP A 11 -22.31 31.00 -1.24
CA ASP A 11 -21.28 30.43 -0.36
C ASP A 11 -21.47 28.90 -0.28
N ARG A 12 -21.23 28.22 -1.39
CA ARG A 12 -20.63 26.89 -1.34
C ARG A 12 -19.54 26.89 -2.39
N ALA A 13 -18.41 27.46 -1.98
CA ALA A 13 -17.14 27.22 -2.63
C ALA A 13 -17.04 25.72 -2.96
N GLU A 14 -16.61 25.48 -4.19
CA GLU A 14 -16.27 24.19 -4.74
C GLU A 14 -15.41 23.45 -3.70
N ASN A 15 -15.92 22.34 -3.15
CA ASN A 15 -15.05 21.41 -2.43
C ASN A 15 -14.27 20.66 -3.51
N GLU A 16 -13.19 21.29 -3.94
CA GLU A 16 -12.15 20.73 -4.79
C GLU A 16 -11.60 19.46 -4.15
N HIS A 17 -11.52 18.39 -4.95
CA HIS A 17 -11.15 17.01 -4.60
C HIS A 17 -12.13 16.28 -3.67
N ASP A 18 -13.06 15.54 -4.27
CA ASP A 18 -13.61 14.32 -3.65
C ASP A 18 -12.43 13.35 -3.41
N THR A 19 -11.76 13.50 -2.26
CA THR A 19 -10.68 12.60 -1.84
C THR A 19 -11.31 11.24 -1.56
N ARG A 20 -11.41 10.42 -2.61
CA ARG A 20 -11.86 9.04 -2.49
C ARG A 20 -10.97 8.35 -1.48
N GLN A 21 -11.53 8.06 -0.30
CA GLN A 21 -10.81 7.31 0.71
C GLN A 21 -10.52 5.91 0.16
N PRO A 22 -9.24 5.49 0.16
CA PRO A 22 -8.90 4.16 -0.33
C PRO A 22 -9.44 3.09 0.62
N PHE A 23 -9.82 1.95 0.05
CA PHE A 23 -10.31 0.80 0.80
C PHE A 23 -9.17 -0.20 1.03
N LEU A 24 -8.81 -0.42 2.29
CA LEU A 24 -7.73 -1.34 2.66
C LEU A 24 -8.28 -2.75 2.94
N ILE A 25 -7.73 -3.75 2.25
CA ILE A 25 -8.07 -5.16 2.44
C ILE A 25 -6.83 -5.89 2.98
N GLY A 26 -6.92 -6.38 4.22
CA GLY A 26 -5.87 -7.20 4.83
C GLY A 26 -6.02 -8.68 4.44
N VAL A 27 -4.96 -9.25 3.85
CA VAL A 27 -4.91 -10.68 3.50
C VAL A 27 -3.81 -11.34 4.33
N ALA A 28 -4.20 -12.15 5.32
CA ALA A 28 -3.29 -12.85 6.22
C ALA A 28 -3.38 -14.38 6.07
N GLY A 29 -2.37 -15.11 6.56
CA GLY A 29 -2.27 -16.56 6.45
C GLY A 29 -0.82 -17.04 6.50
N GLY A 30 -0.63 -18.35 6.72
CA GLY A 30 0.71 -18.95 6.81
C GLY A 30 1.53 -18.82 5.51
N THR A 31 2.83 -19.06 5.61
CA THR A 31 3.70 -19.14 4.43
C THR A 31 3.20 -20.22 3.47
N ALA A 32 3.26 -19.94 2.16
CA ALA A 32 2.73 -20.80 1.09
C ALA A 32 1.22 -21.10 1.12
N SER A 33 0.42 -20.36 1.89
CA SER A 33 -1.05 -20.53 1.91
C SER A 33 -1.77 -19.96 0.68
N GLY A 34 -1.04 -19.36 -0.27
CA GLY A 34 -1.61 -18.80 -1.51
C GLY A 34 -1.99 -17.31 -1.46
N LYS A 35 -1.62 -16.56 -0.41
CA LYS A 35 -1.95 -15.11 -0.27
C LYS A 35 -1.57 -14.31 -1.52
N SER A 36 -0.32 -14.41 -1.95
CA SER A 36 0.20 -13.68 -3.12
C SER A 36 -0.56 -14.07 -4.38
N SER A 37 -0.79 -15.36 -4.60
CA SER A 37 -1.54 -15.88 -5.75
C SER A 37 -2.99 -15.40 -5.78
N VAL A 38 -3.65 -15.30 -4.62
CA VAL A 38 -5.01 -14.75 -4.52
C VAL A 38 -5.02 -13.27 -4.88
N CYS A 39 -4.09 -12.49 -4.33
CA CYS A 39 -3.98 -11.05 -4.63
C CYS A 39 -3.68 -10.81 -6.13
N GLU A 40 -2.75 -11.57 -6.71
CA GLU A 40 -2.43 -11.53 -8.14
C GLU A 40 -3.66 -11.85 -8.98
N LYS A 41 -4.44 -12.88 -8.60
CA LYS A 41 -5.65 -13.24 -9.34
C LYS A 41 -6.73 -12.16 -9.28
N ILE A 42 -6.86 -11.48 -8.15
CA ILE A 42 -7.76 -10.32 -8.02
C ILE A 42 -7.34 -9.20 -8.98
N MET A 43 -6.05 -8.89 -9.06
CA MET A 43 -5.53 -7.88 -10.00
C MET A 43 -5.81 -8.23 -11.46
N GLU A 44 -5.61 -9.49 -11.85
CA GLU A 44 -5.93 -9.99 -13.19
C GLU A 44 -7.42 -9.87 -13.51
N LEU A 45 -8.28 -10.31 -12.59
CA LEU A 45 -9.74 -10.29 -12.80
C LEU A 45 -10.30 -8.86 -12.89
N LEU A 46 -9.64 -7.91 -12.22
CA LEU A 46 -9.97 -6.48 -12.30
C LEU A 46 -9.24 -5.76 -13.45
N GLY A 47 -8.43 -6.46 -14.24
CA GLY A 47 -7.66 -5.92 -15.37
C GLY A 47 -6.58 -4.89 -14.98
N GLN A 48 -6.19 -4.86 -13.70
CA GLN A 48 -5.24 -3.87 -13.16
C GLN A 48 -3.79 -4.23 -13.47
N ASP A 49 -3.52 -5.49 -13.84
CA ASP A 49 -2.21 -5.99 -14.27
C ASP A 49 -1.70 -5.28 -15.54
N LYS A 50 -2.62 -4.91 -16.44
CA LYS A 50 -2.31 -4.26 -17.74
C LYS A 50 -2.32 -2.73 -17.71
N ILE A 51 -2.75 -2.14 -16.60
CA ILE A 51 -2.85 -0.69 -16.43
C ILE A 51 -1.51 -0.15 -15.92
N ASP A 52 -1.10 1.01 -16.44
CA ASP A 52 0.08 1.72 -15.93
C ASP A 52 -0.05 1.96 -14.42
N ARG A 53 1.05 1.77 -13.69
CA ARG A 53 1.06 1.86 -12.22
C ARG A 53 0.51 3.17 -11.67
N HIS A 54 0.65 4.28 -12.40
CA HIS A 54 0.16 5.60 -11.98
C HIS A 54 -1.35 5.78 -12.20
N GLN A 55 -1.98 4.87 -12.94
CA GLN A 55 -3.41 4.89 -13.25
C GLN A 55 -4.19 3.73 -12.61
N ARG A 56 -3.51 2.85 -11.86
CA ARG A 56 -4.15 1.73 -11.16
C ARG A 56 -5.05 2.23 -10.06
N GLN A 57 -6.22 1.60 -9.96
CA GLN A 57 -7.16 1.83 -8.86
C GLN A 57 -7.01 0.79 -7.75
N VAL A 58 -6.35 -0.34 -8.05
CA VAL A 58 -6.02 -1.37 -7.07
C VAL A 58 -4.53 -1.60 -7.08
N VAL A 59 -3.95 -1.69 -5.89
CA VAL A 59 -2.52 -1.95 -5.67
C VAL A 59 -2.37 -3.06 -4.63
N ILE A 60 -1.35 -3.90 -4.80
CA ILE A 60 -0.97 -4.91 -3.83
C ILE A 60 0.22 -4.38 -3.05
N LEU A 61 0.12 -4.41 -1.71
CA LEU A 61 1.21 -4.15 -0.80
C LEU A 61 1.59 -5.46 -0.09
N SER A 62 2.86 -5.87 -0.19
CA SER A 62 3.36 -7.06 0.52
C SER A 62 4.05 -6.65 1.82
N GLN A 63 3.80 -7.37 2.91
CA GLN A 63 4.52 -7.18 4.18
C GLN A 63 6.01 -7.52 4.03
N ASP A 64 6.36 -8.39 3.08
CA ASP A 64 7.75 -8.79 2.79
C ASP A 64 8.61 -7.60 2.34
N SER A 65 8.01 -6.54 1.78
CA SER A 65 8.74 -5.30 1.45
C SER A 65 9.32 -4.60 2.68
N PHE A 66 8.74 -4.85 3.86
CA PHE A 66 9.04 -4.15 5.10
C PHE A 66 9.92 -4.96 6.05
N TYR A 67 10.72 -5.91 5.54
CA TYR A 67 11.79 -6.50 6.35
C TYR A 67 12.79 -5.42 6.77
N ARG A 68 13.21 -5.48 8.03
CA ARG A 68 14.27 -4.60 8.54
C ARG A 68 15.60 -4.91 7.87
N GLU A 69 16.41 -3.88 7.70
CA GLU A 69 17.80 -4.07 7.33
C GLU A 69 18.54 -4.83 8.43
N LEU A 70 19.14 -5.95 8.05
CA LEU A 70 19.91 -6.78 8.97
C LEU A 70 21.28 -6.15 9.23
N THR A 71 21.67 -6.09 10.50
CA THR A 71 23.06 -5.79 10.88
C THR A 71 24.03 -6.84 10.31
N PRO A 72 25.34 -6.54 10.18
CA PRO A 72 26.32 -7.50 9.69
C PRO A 72 26.29 -8.85 10.44
N GLU A 73 26.07 -8.82 11.75
CA GLU A 73 25.95 -10.01 12.59
C GLU A 73 24.68 -10.81 12.29
N GLN A 74 23.55 -10.14 12.10
CA GLN A 74 22.28 -10.77 11.74
C GLN A 74 22.34 -11.36 10.32
N LYS A 75 22.98 -10.67 9.36
CA LYS A 75 23.23 -11.22 8.02
C LYS A 75 24.05 -12.50 8.09
N ALA A 76 25.11 -12.53 8.90
CA ALA A 76 25.92 -13.74 9.10
C ALA A 76 25.12 -14.90 9.70
N LYS A 77 24.15 -14.62 10.58
CA LYS A 77 23.20 -15.63 11.10
C LYS A 77 22.19 -16.06 10.04
N ALA A 78 21.64 -15.12 9.27
CA ALA A 78 20.68 -15.39 8.20
C ALA A 78 21.26 -16.30 7.11
N LEU A 79 22.51 -16.05 6.69
CA LEU A 79 23.23 -16.90 5.73
C LEU A 79 23.43 -18.35 6.23
N LYS A 80 23.39 -18.56 7.54
CA LYS A 80 23.45 -19.89 8.18
C LYS A 80 22.07 -20.48 8.46
N GLY A 81 20.99 -19.81 8.06
CA GLY A 81 19.61 -20.20 8.39
C GLY A 81 19.25 -20.03 9.87
N GLN A 82 20.00 -19.23 10.61
CA GLN A 82 19.85 -19.02 12.06
C GLN A 82 19.16 -17.69 12.41
N PHE A 83 18.54 -17.04 11.44
CA PHE A 83 17.74 -15.84 11.64
C PHE A 83 16.27 -16.17 11.41
N ASN A 84 15.41 -15.79 12.36
CA ASN A 84 13.99 -16.03 12.26
C ASN A 84 13.30 -14.84 11.56
N PHE A 85 12.99 -15.01 10.28
CA PHE A 85 12.27 -14.02 9.48
C PHE A 85 10.77 -13.97 9.80
N ASP A 86 10.20 -14.99 10.42
CA ASP A 86 8.79 -15.02 10.81
C ASP A 86 8.53 -14.32 12.15
N HIS A 87 9.58 -13.86 12.86
CA HIS A 87 9.42 -13.14 14.11
C HIS A 87 8.89 -11.72 13.83
N PRO A 88 7.94 -11.18 14.63
CA PRO A 88 7.42 -9.83 14.45
C PRO A 88 8.51 -8.73 14.43
N ASP A 89 9.64 -8.97 15.11
CA ASP A 89 10.78 -8.04 15.14
C ASP A 89 11.60 -8.01 13.85
N ALA A 90 11.42 -8.97 12.94
CA ALA A 90 12.06 -8.96 11.63
C ALA A 90 11.45 -7.90 10.70
N PHE A 91 10.23 -7.44 11.00
CA PHE A 91 9.51 -6.43 10.23
C PHE A 91 9.67 -5.03 10.82
N ASP A 92 9.75 -4.03 9.95
CA ASP A 92 9.70 -2.63 10.31
C ASP A 92 8.23 -2.20 10.48
N ASN A 93 7.66 -2.57 11.63
CA ASN A 93 6.26 -2.26 11.94
C ASN A 93 5.99 -0.75 12.00
N GLU A 94 6.98 0.08 12.35
CA GLU A 94 6.81 1.54 12.33
C GLU A 94 6.65 2.05 10.90
N LEU A 95 7.50 1.57 9.98
CA LEU A 95 7.40 1.90 8.57
C LEU A 95 6.09 1.40 7.96
N VAL A 96 5.65 0.17 8.26
CA VAL A 96 4.36 -0.38 7.82
C VAL A 96 3.22 0.53 8.26
N MET A 97 3.15 0.86 9.55
CA MET A 97 2.07 1.68 10.10
C MET A 97 2.04 3.07 9.47
N LYS A 98 3.21 3.70 9.32
CA LYS A 98 3.33 5.00 8.66
C LYS A 98 2.86 4.93 7.20
N THR A 99 3.36 3.97 6.43
CA THR A 99 2.99 3.81 5.02
C THR A 99 1.48 3.57 4.85
N LEU A 100 0.86 2.75 5.70
CA LEU A 100 -0.58 2.51 5.65
C LEU A 100 -1.40 3.77 6.00
N GLN A 101 -0.95 4.55 6.99
CA GLN A 101 -1.60 5.81 7.35
C GLN A 101 -1.53 6.83 6.21
N ASP A 102 -0.35 7.00 5.62
CA ASP A 102 -0.14 7.91 4.49
C ASP A 102 -1.04 7.50 3.30
N ILE A 103 -1.12 6.19 3.00
CA ILE A 103 -2.04 5.67 1.96
C ILE A 103 -3.49 6.02 2.29
N ILE A 104 -3.95 5.79 3.52
CA ILE A 104 -5.34 6.09 3.93
C ILE A 104 -5.67 7.58 3.80
N GLN A 105 -4.68 8.44 3.99
CA GLN A 105 -4.81 9.89 3.82
C GLN A 105 -4.79 10.32 2.34
N GLY A 106 -4.52 9.42 1.41
CA GLY A 106 -4.43 9.71 -0.02
C GLY A 106 -3.05 10.25 -0.45
N GLU A 107 -2.05 10.13 0.43
CA GLU A 107 -0.69 10.59 0.15
C GLU A 107 0.06 9.59 -0.73
N THR A 108 0.96 10.11 -1.57
CA THR A 108 1.84 9.26 -2.37
C THR A 108 2.97 8.72 -1.50
N VAL A 109 3.12 7.39 -1.46
CA VAL A 109 4.14 6.71 -0.64
C VAL A 109 5.19 6.01 -1.50
N HIS A 110 6.38 5.85 -0.92
CA HIS A 110 7.45 5.03 -1.49
C HIS A 110 7.58 3.72 -0.70
N ILE A 111 7.41 2.60 -1.39
CA ILE A 111 7.52 1.28 -0.78
C ILE A 111 8.95 0.76 -1.00
N PRO A 112 9.66 0.33 0.06
CA PRO A 112 10.97 -0.29 -0.09
C PRO A 112 10.90 -1.58 -0.91
N VAL A 113 11.92 -1.82 -1.72
CA VAL A 113 12.10 -3.09 -2.44
C VAL A 113 13.07 -3.93 -1.63
N TYR A 114 12.54 -4.93 -0.93
CA TYR A 114 13.37 -5.91 -0.24
C TYR A 114 13.85 -6.96 -1.23
N ASP A 115 15.16 -7.22 -1.23
CA ASP A 115 15.79 -8.26 -2.03
C ASP A 115 16.31 -9.34 -1.08
N CYS A 116 15.62 -10.48 -1.02
CA CYS A 116 16.02 -11.59 -0.15
C CYS A 116 17.27 -12.33 -0.66
N LEU A 117 17.74 -12.03 -1.88
CA LEU A 117 18.87 -12.69 -2.55
C LEU A 117 20.14 -11.83 -2.58
N LYS A 118 20.13 -10.62 -2.00
CA LYS A 118 21.30 -9.72 -1.87
C LYS A 118 21.74 -9.56 -0.41
#